data_AF-A0AAW1LNB1-F1
#
_entry.id   AF-A0AAW1LNB1-F1
#
_cell.length_a   1.000
_cell.length_b   1.000
_cell.length_c   1.000
_cell.angle_alpha   90.00
_cell.angle_beta   90.00
_cell.angle_gamma   90.00
#
_symmetry.space_group_name_H-M   'P 1'
#
loop_
_entity.id
_entity.type
_entity.pdbx_description
1 polymer ?
#
loop_
_entity_poly.entity_id
_entity_poly.type
_entity_poly.pdbx_seq_one_letter_code
_entity_poly.pdbx_strand_id
1 'polypeptide(L)'
;MGAGATLALYKPNVQNNQWSSSRIKLSNGDDSIETGFMVNPEVFKDNEAHSYAKFSAGGRGCINKQCPGFVEVSPGYLGITPDHYTTIGSGYYWECNVTIDKHQDDGHWWLSVIYNNTKIFQIGYWPKSLFSSPLAEVASQIEWGGEINNPGTSASQPEMGNGYKAVNINATHFRQVTTVNESFQKVPSNDFEVFQDCSPFYTAQDYGYYDETWGHLITFGGPHE
;
A
#
# COMPACT_ATOMS: atom_id res chain seq x y z
N MET A 1 6.08 -14.85 -5.44
CA MET A 1 5.46 -13.77 -6.24
C MET A 1 5.58 -12.47 -5.47
N GLY A 2 6.01 -11.40 -6.12
CA GLY A 2 5.96 -10.03 -5.61
C GLY A 2 4.72 -9.29 -6.10
N ALA A 3 4.62 -8.01 -5.77
CA ALA A 3 3.51 -7.13 -6.10
C ALA A 3 4.03 -5.76 -6.51
N GLY A 4 3.34 -5.11 -7.44
CA GLY A 4 3.61 -3.72 -7.79
C GLY A 4 2.36 -2.99 -8.26
N ALA A 5 2.27 -1.70 -7.97
CA ALA A 5 1.21 -0.84 -8.47
C ALA A 5 1.61 0.64 -8.38
N THR A 6 0.88 1.47 -9.13
CA THR A 6 0.91 2.93 -9.02
C THR A 6 -0.29 3.37 -8.20
N LEU A 7 -0.06 4.05 -7.06
CA LEU A 7 -1.10 4.50 -6.15
C LEU A 7 -1.25 6.02 -6.20
N ALA A 8 -2.49 6.50 -6.20
CA ALA A 8 -2.80 7.91 -6.05
C ALA A 8 -2.51 8.39 -4.62
N LEU A 9 -1.87 9.56 -4.51
CA LEU A 9 -1.50 10.17 -3.25
C LEU A 9 -2.59 11.12 -2.79
N TYR A 10 -3.24 10.77 -1.67
CA TYR A 10 -4.23 11.58 -0.99
C TYR A 10 -3.89 11.70 0.49
N LYS A 11 -4.49 12.71 1.12
CA LYS A 11 -4.43 12.96 2.57
C LYS A 11 -5.85 12.84 3.14
N PRO A 12 -6.29 11.62 3.49
CA PRO A 12 -7.59 11.43 4.16
C PRO A 12 -7.59 12.10 5.54
N ASN A 13 -8.71 12.73 5.91
CA ASN A 13 -8.91 13.27 7.24
C ASN A 13 -9.15 12.14 8.25
N VAL A 14 -8.40 12.15 9.35
CA VAL A 14 -8.56 11.21 10.46
C VAL A 14 -8.49 11.97 11.79
N GLN A 15 -9.15 11.43 12.81
CA GLN A 15 -9.09 11.96 14.18
C GLN A 15 -7.89 11.38 14.95
N ASN A 16 -7.59 11.98 16.10
CA ASN A 16 -6.63 11.39 17.05
C ASN A 16 -7.09 9.99 17.46
N ASN A 17 -6.23 8.97 17.32
CA ASN A 17 -6.48 7.52 17.48
C ASN A 17 -6.99 6.74 16.27
N GLN A 18 -7.25 7.43 15.16
CA GLN A 18 -7.59 6.82 13.89
C GLN A 18 -6.37 6.77 12.97
N TRP A 19 -6.42 5.89 11.98
CA TRP A 19 -5.53 5.97 10.84
C TRP A 19 -6.21 5.46 9.58
N SER A 20 -5.68 5.88 8.44
CA SER A 20 -6.14 5.52 7.12
C SER A 20 -4.94 5.34 6.20
N SER A 21 -4.96 4.29 5.38
CA SER A 21 -3.84 3.94 4.52
C SER A 21 -4.29 3.50 3.14
N SER A 22 -3.44 3.74 2.15
CA SER A 22 -3.45 3.11 0.83
C SER A 22 -2.22 2.22 0.75
N ARG A 23 -2.40 0.90 0.69
CA ARG A 23 -1.31 -0.06 0.88
C ARG A 23 -1.28 -1.19 -0.16
N ILE A 24 -0.07 -1.71 -0.37
CA ILE A 24 0.17 -3.03 -0.95
C ILE A 24 0.67 -3.93 0.18
N LYS A 25 0.08 -5.11 0.32
CA LYS A 25 0.43 -6.09 1.36
C LYS A 25 0.65 -7.46 0.77
N LEU A 26 1.70 -8.15 1.22
CA LEU A 26 1.98 -9.54 0.91
C LEU A 26 1.91 -10.33 2.20
N SER A 27 1.29 -11.51 2.17
CA SER A 27 1.18 -12.39 3.33
C SER A 27 1.33 -13.86 2.97
N ASN A 28 1.73 -14.65 3.96
CA ASN A 28 1.66 -16.10 3.94
C ASN A 28 1.66 -16.64 5.38
N GLY A 29 0.62 -17.39 5.73
CA GLY A 29 0.33 -17.74 7.13
C GLY A 29 0.10 -16.48 7.97
N ASP A 30 0.71 -16.43 9.15
CA ASP A 30 0.56 -15.31 10.09
C ASP A 30 1.53 -14.15 9.83
N ASP A 31 2.47 -14.31 8.89
CA ASP A 31 3.46 -13.29 8.57
C ASP A 31 2.97 -12.42 7.39
N SER A 32 3.27 -11.13 7.45
CA SER A 32 2.95 -10.16 6.39
C SER A 32 3.96 -9.02 6.33
N ILE A 33 4.10 -8.44 5.13
CA ILE A 33 4.82 -7.20 4.86
C ILE A 33 3.92 -6.27 4.05
N GLU A 34 4.05 -4.97 4.29
CA GLU A 34 3.28 -3.97 3.54
C GLU A 34 4.02 -2.64 3.41
N THR A 35 3.62 -1.89 2.39
CA THR A 35 4.09 -0.53 2.10
C THR A 35 2.97 0.30 1.54
N GLY A 36 3.10 1.62 1.61
CA GLY A 36 2.11 2.53 1.06
C GLY A 36 2.24 3.93 1.64
N PHE A 37 1.14 4.66 1.62
CA PHE A 37 1.00 5.95 2.30
C PHE A 37 -0.10 5.85 3.37
N MET A 38 0.17 6.39 4.54
CA MET A 38 -0.72 6.35 5.70
C MET A 38 -0.78 7.70 6.38
N VAL A 39 -1.99 8.13 6.75
CA VAL A 39 -2.21 9.19 7.74
C VAL A 39 -2.43 8.51 9.09
N ASN A 40 -1.50 8.71 10.03
CA ASN A 40 -1.56 8.15 11.37
C ASN A 40 -0.94 9.12 12.39
N PRO A 41 -1.76 9.94 13.05
CA PRO A 41 -1.27 10.96 14.00
C PRO A 41 -0.55 10.38 15.20
N GLU A 42 -0.84 9.14 15.60
CA GLU A 42 -0.14 8.49 16.71
C GLU A 42 1.29 8.09 16.33
N VAL A 43 1.52 7.71 15.07
CA VAL A 43 2.83 7.27 14.57
C VAL A 43 3.68 8.46 14.12
N PHE A 44 3.12 9.38 13.33
CA PHE A 44 3.87 10.44 12.66
C PHE A 44 3.85 11.79 13.38
N LYS A 45 2.94 11.97 14.35
CA LYS A 45 2.78 13.19 15.16
C LYS A 45 2.32 14.42 14.36
N ASP A 46 1.72 14.19 13.20
CA ASP A 46 1.00 15.17 12.39
C ASP A 46 -0.18 14.49 11.66
N ASN A 47 -0.87 15.22 10.80
CA ASN A 47 -1.99 14.70 10.00
C ASN A 47 -1.64 14.57 8.51
N GLU A 48 -0.35 14.54 8.15
CA GLU A 48 0.07 14.35 6.78
C GLU A 48 0.06 12.85 6.41
N ALA A 49 -0.01 12.56 5.11
CA ALA A 49 0.19 11.18 4.65
C ALA A 49 1.69 10.92 4.53
N HIS A 50 2.16 9.87 5.19
CA HIS A 50 3.56 9.46 5.17
C HIS A 50 3.72 8.12 4.46
N SER A 51 4.76 8.02 3.66
CA SER A 51 5.22 6.71 3.20
C SER A 51 5.61 5.84 4.40
N TYR A 52 5.43 4.53 4.28
CA TYR A 52 5.83 3.63 5.34
C TYR A 52 6.20 2.23 4.83
N ALA A 53 6.93 1.50 5.65
CA ALA A 53 7.15 0.07 5.52
C ALA A 53 6.75 -0.58 6.84
N LYS A 54 5.96 -1.66 6.79
CA LYS A 54 5.52 -2.39 7.98
C LYS A 54 5.64 -3.89 7.77
N PHE A 55 5.89 -4.60 8.86
CA PHE A 55 5.79 -6.06 8.87
C PHE A 55 5.08 -6.54 10.14
N SER A 56 4.55 -7.75 10.05
CA SER A 56 4.17 -8.61 11.18
C SER A 56 4.77 -9.99 10.93
N ALA A 57 5.60 -10.48 11.85
CA ALA A 57 6.23 -11.78 11.75
C ALA A 57 6.45 -12.42 13.12
N GLY A 58 6.01 -13.67 13.30
CA GLY A 58 6.21 -14.43 14.55
C GLY A 58 5.68 -13.71 15.80
N GLY A 59 4.50 -13.10 15.69
CA GLY A 59 3.85 -12.35 16.79
C GLY A 59 4.47 -10.98 17.11
N ARG A 60 5.43 -10.51 16.31
CA ARG A 60 6.03 -9.16 16.43
C ARG A 60 5.68 -8.35 15.20
N GLY A 61 5.39 -7.07 15.37
CA GLY A 61 5.18 -6.15 14.27
C GLY A 61 6.01 -4.88 14.43
N CYS A 62 6.32 -4.24 13.31
CA CYS A 62 7.05 -2.98 13.32
C CYS A 62 6.63 -2.09 12.17
N ILE A 63 6.66 -0.77 12.39
CA ILE A 63 6.56 0.23 11.34
C ILE A 63 7.87 1.02 11.23
N ASN A 64 8.32 1.24 10.00
CA ASN A 64 9.54 1.93 9.63
C ASN A 64 10.75 1.42 10.44
N LYS A 65 11.47 2.35 11.08
CA LYS A 65 12.66 2.08 11.90
C LYS A 65 12.38 2.22 13.40
N GLN A 66 11.12 2.16 13.82
CA GLN A 66 10.76 2.25 15.25
C GLN A 66 11.24 1.03 16.05
N CYS A 67 11.53 -0.07 15.35
CA CYS A 67 12.07 -1.31 15.86
C CYS A 67 12.89 -2.01 14.75
N PRO A 68 13.74 -2.99 15.12
CA PRO A 68 14.50 -3.77 14.13
C PRO A 68 13.58 -4.62 13.24
N GLY A 69 13.85 -4.62 11.93
CA GLY A 69 13.29 -5.61 10.99
C GLY A 69 13.29 -5.16 9.53
N PHE A 70 13.07 -3.88 9.25
CA PHE A 70 13.32 -3.32 7.91
C PHE A 70 14.74 -2.72 7.85
N VAL A 71 15.50 -3.07 6.81
CA VAL A 71 16.84 -2.53 6.55
C VAL A 71 16.72 -1.49 5.45
N GLU A 72 16.84 -0.21 5.80
CA GLU A 72 16.84 0.89 4.84
C GLU A 72 18.22 1.01 4.18
N VAL A 73 18.24 1.03 2.84
CA VAL A 73 19.45 1.18 2.03
C VAL A 73 19.55 2.60 1.47
N SER A 74 18.42 3.19 1.11
CA SER A 74 18.33 4.57 0.63
C SER A 74 17.59 5.42 1.66
N PRO A 75 18.31 6.20 2.51
CA PRO A 75 17.69 6.99 3.54
C PRO A 75 16.79 8.08 2.95
N GLY A 76 15.68 8.35 3.65
CA GLY A 76 14.83 9.50 3.37
C GLY A 76 13.57 9.19 2.60
N TYR A 77 13.30 7.92 2.26
CA TYR A 77 11.99 7.54 1.76
C TYR A 77 11.02 7.24 2.88
N LEU A 78 11.41 6.51 3.93
CA LEU A 78 10.47 6.11 4.99
C LEU A 78 10.04 7.30 5.85
N GLY A 79 8.72 7.47 6.02
CA GLY A 79 8.16 8.58 6.78
C GLY A 79 8.18 9.91 6.02
N ILE A 80 8.41 9.91 4.70
CA ILE A 80 8.36 11.14 3.91
C ILE A 80 6.92 11.51 3.57
N THR A 81 6.65 12.80 3.59
CA THR A 81 5.40 13.40 3.11
C THR A 81 5.53 13.74 1.62
N PRO A 82 4.52 13.44 0.76
CA PRO A 82 4.49 13.94 -0.60
C PRO A 82 4.52 15.47 -0.65
N ASP A 83 5.27 16.05 -1.59
CA ASP A 83 5.26 17.51 -1.82
C ASP A 83 3.87 18.01 -2.28
N HIS A 84 3.11 17.13 -2.94
CA HIS A 84 1.80 17.41 -3.47
C HIS A 84 0.85 16.22 -3.33
N TYR A 85 -0.42 16.52 -3.11
CA TYR A 85 -1.52 15.56 -3.09
C TYR A 85 -2.40 15.73 -4.31
N THR A 86 -2.99 14.62 -4.76
CA THR A 86 -4.00 14.62 -5.81
C THR A 86 -5.19 15.46 -5.36
N THR A 87 -5.67 16.32 -6.26
CA THR A 87 -6.90 17.10 -6.06
C THR A 87 -8.00 16.50 -6.92
N ILE A 88 -9.15 16.26 -6.30
CA ILE A 88 -10.32 15.65 -6.95
C ILE A 88 -10.81 16.56 -8.08
N GLY A 89 -11.08 15.96 -9.24
CA GLY A 89 -11.55 16.68 -10.42
C GLY A 89 -10.50 17.53 -11.15
N SER A 90 -9.23 17.53 -10.70
CA SER A 90 -8.16 18.28 -11.37
C SER A 90 -7.75 17.71 -12.74
N GLY A 91 -8.10 16.46 -13.02
CA GLY A 91 -7.66 15.75 -14.23
C GLY A 91 -6.18 15.31 -14.20
N TYR A 92 -5.48 15.53 -13.08
CA TYR A 92 -4.09 15.14 -12.87
C TYR A 92 -3.93 14.42 -11.52
N TYR A 93 -3.15 13.35 -11.51
CA TYR A 93 -2.92 12.53 -10.32
C TYR A 93 -1.45 12.66 -9.88
N TRP A 94 -1.25 13.03 -8.62
CA TRP A 94 0.03 12.82 -7.94
C TRP A 94 0.07 11.38 -7.49
N GLU A 95 1.04 10.62 -8.00
CA GLU A 95 1.09 9.17 -7.84
C GLU A 95 2.49 8.71 -7.44
N CYS A 96 2.55 7.55 -6.79
CA CYS A 96 3.79 6.85 -6.50
C CYS A 96 3.71 5.43 -7.05
N ASN A 97 4.77 4.93 -7.69
CA ASN A 97 4.83 3.55 -8.17
C ASN A 97 5.77 2.76 -7.27
N VAL A 98 5.22 1.75 -6.58
CA VAL A 98 5.94 0.97 -5.58
C VAL A 98 5.88 -0.52 -5.92
N THR A 99 6.96 -1.24 -5.60
CA THR A 99 7.03 -2.70 -5.70
C THR A 99 7.55 -3.33 -4.43
N ILE A 100 7.03 -4.52 -4.13
CA ILE A 100 7.58 -5.45 -3.15
C ILE A 100 7.87 -6.76 -3.88
N ASP A 101 9.13 -7.15 -4.00
CA ASP A 101 9.53 -8.36 -4.70
C ASP A 101 10.69 -9.07 -4.01
N LYS A 102 10.74 -10.41 -4.15
CA LYS A 102 11.77 -11.21 -3.52
C LYS A 102 12.98 -11.27 -4.43
N HIS A 103 14.12 -10.80 -3.94
CA HIS A 103 15.36 -10.86 -4.68
C HIS A 103 15.92 -12.29 -4.69
N GLN A 104 16.35 -12.77 -5.86
CA GLN A 104 16.93 -14.12 -6.00
C GLN A 104 18.32 -14.22 -5.36
N ASP A 105 19.10 -13.14 -5.39
CA ASP A 105 20.50 -13.14 -4.97
C ASP A 105 20.68 -13.29 -3.45
N ASP A 106 19.84 -12.63 -2.65
CA ASP A 106 19.90 -12.63 -1.18
C ASP A 106 18.67 -13.30 -0.52
N GLY A 107 17.60 -13.53 -1.28
CA GLY A 107 16.33 -14.06 -0.81
C GLY A 107 15.50 -13.08 0.01
N HIS A 108 15.89 -11.80 0.10
CA HIS A 108 15.19 -10.79 0.87
C HIS A 108 13.98 -10.24 0.10
N TRP A 109 13.00 -9.69 0.83
CA TRP A 109 11.89 -8.96 0.22
C TRP A 109 12.27 -7.49 0.11
N TRP A 110 12.41 -6.99 -1.11
CA TRP A 110 12.84 -5.63 -1.39
C TRP A 110 11.66 -4.73 -1.66
N LEU A 111 11.70 -3.53 -1.06
CA LEU A 111 10.82 -2.42 -1.35
C LEU A 111 11.54 -1.46 -2.30
N SER A 112 10.93 -1.20 -3.44
CA SER A 112 11.44 -0.25 -4.44
C SER A 112 10.38 0.74 -4.89
N VAL A 113 10.85 1.90 -5.36
CA VAL A 113 10.02 2.93 -6.01
C VAL A 113 10.48 3.05 -7.46
N ILE A 114 9.54 3.09 -8.39
CA ILE A 114 9.81 3.24 -9.82
C ILE A 114 9.51 4.68 -10.24
N TYR A 115 10.54 5.40 -10.68
CA TYR A 115 10.42 6.75 -11.24
C TYR A 115 10.49 6.73 -12.76
N ASN A 116 9.64 7.54 -13.41
CA ASN A 116 9.57 7.68 -14.87
C ASN A 116 9.51 6.33 -15.60
N ASN A 117 8.81 5.35 -15.01
CA ASN A 117 8.63 3.98 -15.53
C ASN A 117 9.92 3.21 -15.86
N THR A 118 11.10 3.70 -15.46
CA THR A 118 12.39 3.16 -15.93
C THR A 118 13.46 3.10 -14.84
N LYS A 119 13.42 4.00 -13.86
CA LYS A 119 14.42 4.05 -12.78
C LYS A 119 13.88 3.39 -11.53
N ILE A 120 14.54 2.33 -11.11
CA ILE A 120 14.23 1.62 -9.86
C ILE A 120 15.10 2.19 -8.75
N PHE A 121 14.47 2.68 -7.69
CA PHE A 121 15.14 3.15 -6.48
C PHE A 121 14.82 2.18 -5.35
N GLN A 122 15.84 1.43 -4.93
CA GLN A 122 15.72 0.48 -3.82
C GLN A 122 15.70 1.24 -2.50
N ILE A 123 14.58 1.15 -1.79
CA ILE A 123 14.42 1.82 -0.50
C ILE A 123 15.10 1.00 0.59
N GLY A 124 14.90 -0.31 0.55
CA GLY A 124 15.40 -1.24 1.54
C GLY A 124 14.71 -2.58 1.44
N TYR A 125 14.87 -3.41 2.47
CA TYR A 125 14.35 -4.77 2.45
C TYR A 125 13.97 -5.30 3.83
N TRP A 126 13.08 -6.29 3.83
CA TRP A 126 12.86 -7.17 4.97
C TRP A 126 13.75 -8.42 4.80
N PRO A 127 14.69 -8.68 5.73
CA PRO A 127 15.52 -9.87 5.68
C PRO A 127 14.66 -11.13 5.75
N LYS A 128 14.98 -12.16 4.96
CA LYS A 128 14.24 -13.43 4.99
C LYS A 128 14.20 -14.10 6.37
N SER A 129 15.26 -13.89 7.17
CA SER A 129 15.38 -14.40 8.54
C SER A 129 14.40 -13.77 9.52
N LEU A 130 13.66 -12.73 9.10
CA LEU A 130 12.59 -12.13 9.88
C LEU A 130 11.37 -13.05 10.00
N PHE A 131 11.17 -13.91 8.99
CA PHE A 131 9.96 -14.72 8.84
C PHE A 131 10.19 -16.14 9.33
N SER A 132 9.22 -16.64 10.11
CA SER A 132 9.14 -18.03 10.53
C SER A 132 8.07 -18.81 9.75
N SER A 133 7.23 -18.10 8.98
CA SER A 133 6.24 -18.70 8.10
C SER A 133 6.81 -18.94 6.68
N PRO A 134 6.02 -19.58 5.79
CA PRO A 134 6.39 -19.71 4.37
C PRO A 134 6.58 -18.38 3.63
N LEU A 135 6.25 -17.22 4.24
CA LEU A 135 6.55 -15.90 3.68
C LEU A 135 8.06 -15.68 3.50
N ALA A 136 8.90 -16.38 4.27
CA ALA A 136 10.35 -16.41 4.04
C ALA A 136 10.69 -16.80 2.60
N GLU A 137 9.85 -17.64 1.99
CA GLU A 137 10.08 -18.17 0.65
C GLU A 137 9.15 -17.59 -0.41
N VAL A 138 7.86 -17.45 -0.10
CA VAL A 138 6.83 -17.06 -1.08
C VAL A 138 5.64 -16.39 -0.41
N ALA A 139 5.08 -15.36 -1.03
CA ALA A 139 3.77 -14.82 -0.65
C ALA A 139 2.65 -15.66 -1.29
N SER A 140 1.62 -16.00 -0.51
CA SER A 140 0.43 -16.73 -0.99
C SER A 140 -0.75 -15.81 -1.27
N GLN A 141 -0.77 -14.63 -0.65
CA GLN A 141 -1.80 -13.62 -0.83
C GLN A 141 -1.17 -12.25 -1.04
N ILE A 142 -1.80 -11.46 -1.91
CA ILE A 142 -1.42 -10.09 -2.20
C ILE A 142 -2.69 -9.23 -2.14
N GLU A 143 -2.64 -8.13 -1.40
CA GLU A 143 -3.74 -7.17 -1.26
C GLU A 143 -3.29 -5.81 -1.80
N TRP A 144 -4.16 -5.17 -2.59
CA TRP A 144 -4.07 -3.76 -2.95
C TRP A 144 -5.37 -3.08 -2.53
N GLY A 145 -5.27 -1.99 -1.77
CA GLY A 145 -6.46 -1.27 -1.35
C GLY A 145 -6.23 -0.37 -0.15
N GLY A 146 -7.34 -0.02 0.50
CA GLY A 146 -7.33 0.81 1.69
C GLY A 146 -7.55 0.01 2.97
N GLU A 147 -6.90 0.43 4.05
CA GLU A 147 -7.16 -0.08 5.39
C GLU A 147 -7.31 1.12 6.34
N ILE A 148 -8.29 1.03 7.23
CA ILE A 148 -8.53 2.02 8.29
C ILE A 148 -8.52 1.35 9.65
N ASN A 149 -8.25 2.14 10.68
CA ASN A 149 -8.58 1.81 12.05
C ASN A 149 -9.52 2.87 12.61
N ASN A 150 -10.66 2.41 13.09
CA ASN A 150 -11.62 3.21 13.82
C ASN A 150 -11.93 2.52 15.15
N PRO A 151 -11.31 2.94 16.28
CA PRO A 151 -11.54 2.32 17.58
C PRO A 151 -12.93 2.62 18.17
N GLY A 152 -13.82 3.31 17.44
CA GLY A 152 -15.23 3.51 17.82
C GLY A 152 -15.45 4.52 18.97
N THR A 153 -14.38 5.17 19.43
CA THR A 153 -14.44 6.24 20.45
C THR A 153 -14.50 7.64 19.84
N SER A 154 -14.35 7.76 18.52
CA SER A 154 -14.47 9.01 17.78
C SER A 154 -15.91 9.24 17.30
N ALA A 155 -16.30 10.51 17.19
CA ALA A 155 -17.63 10.87 16.67
C ALA A 155 -17.73 10.72 15.14
N SER A 156 -16.62 10.83 14.41
CA SER A 156 -16.55 10.74 12.95
C SER A 156 -15.84 9.47 12.47
N GLN A 157 -16.24 8.95 11.31
CA GLN A 157 -15.53 7.86 10.63
C GLN A 157 -14.26 8.39 9.95
N PRO A 158 -13.13 7.66 9.94
CA PRO A 158 -11.94 8.11 9.21
C PRO A 158 -12.21 8.11 7.70
N GLU A 159 -11.76 9.13 6.99
CA GLU A 159 -11.79 9.08 5.54
C GLU A 159 -10.86 7.98 5.03
N MET A 160 -11.18 7.41 3.86
CA MET A 160 -10.29 6.50 3.15
C MET A 160 -10.07 6.99 1.73
N GLY A 161 -8.78 7.05 1.34
CA GLY A 161 -8.39 7.55 0.04
C GLY A 161 -8.71 9.02 -0.12
N ASN A 162 -9.63 9.32 -1.04
CA ASN A 162 -10.07 10.68 -1.33
C ASN A 162 -11.44 11.04 -0.72
N GLY A 163 -11.97 10.22 0.19
CA GLY A 163 -13.28 10.45 0.81
C GLY A 163 -14.48 10.12 -0.10
N TYR A 164 -14.24 9.44 -1.22
CA TYR A 164 -15.31 8.95 -2.09
C TYR A 164 -15.37 7.43 -2.07
N LYS A 165 -16.57 6.88 -1.90
CA LYS A 165 -16.83 5.45 -2.11
C LYS A 165 -16.46 5.07 -3.55
N ALA A 166 -15.87 3.90 -3.72
CA ALA A 166 -15.60 3.29 -5.02
C ALA A 166 -16.90 2.85 -5.71
N VAL A 167 -17.57 3.82 -6.32
CA VAL A 167 -18.75 3.63 -7.17
C VAL A 167 -18.40 3.87 -8.65
N ASN A 168 -17.31 4.61 -8.90
CA ASN A 168 -16.75 4.88 -10.21
C ASN A 168 -15.25 5.20 -10.07
N ILE A 169 -14.58 5.46 -11.20
CA ILE A 169 -13.15 5.74 -11.29
C ILE A 169 -12.70 7.08 -10.68
N ASN A 170 -13.62 7.90 -10.14
CA ASN A 170 -13.25 9.13 -9.44
C ASN A 170 -12.83 8.86 -7.99
N ALA A 171 -13.07 7.67 -7.44
CA ALA A 171 -12.53 7.26 -6.16
C ALA A 171 -10.99 7.10 -6.24
N THR A 172 -10.31 7.02 -5.11
CA THR A 172 -8.86 6.72 -5.13
C THR A 172 -8.59 5.36 -5.78
N HIS A 173 -7.37 5.19 -6.29
CA HIS A 173 -7.05 4.02 -7.10
C HIS A 173 -5.64 3.48 -6.88
N PHE A 174 -5.52 2.21 -7.24
CA PHE A 174 -4.29 1.58 -7.73
C PHE A 174 -4.44 1.33 -9.23
N ARG A 175 -3.45 1.75 -10.00
CA ARG A 175 -3.36 1.49 -11.44
C ARG A 175 -2.09 0.74 -11.78
N GLN A 176 -2.04 0.13 -12.96
CA GLN A 176 -0.92 -0.71 -13.40
C GLN A 176 -0.60 -1.80 -12.35
N VAL A 177 -1.66 -2.39 -11.78
CA VAL A 177 -1.55 -3.48 -10.79
C VAL A 177 -0.92 -4.70 -11.45
N THR A 178 0.14 -5.21 -10.84
CA THR A 178 0.91 -6.33 -11.38
C THR A 178 1.37 -7.28 -10.27
N THR A 179 1.37 -8.57 -10.56
CA THR A 179 2.14 -9.53 -9.78
C THR A 179 3.52 -9.66 -10.41
N VAL A 180 4.53 -9.86 -9.59
CA VAL A 180 5.90 -10.08 -10.04
C VAL A 180 6.20 -11.56 -9.88
N ASN A 181 6.47 -12.28 -10.97
CA ASN A 181 6.84 -13.68 -10.88
C ASN A 181 8.28 -13.85 -10.37
N GLU A 182 8.70 -15.10 -10.17
CA GLU A 182 10.05 -15.41 -9.68
C GLU A 182 11.17 -14.89 -10.60
N SER A 183 10.88 -14.64 -11.88
CA SER A 183 11.82 -14.07 -12.87
C SER A 183 11.78 -12.54 -12.96
N PHE A 184 11.21 -11.86 -11.96
CA PHE A 184 10.99 -10.40 -11.93
C PHE A 184 10.14 -9.85 -13.08
N GLN A 185 9.40 -10.70 -13.77
CA GLN A 185 8.50 -10.25 -14.83
C GLN A 185 7.18 -9.84 -14.21
N LYS A 186 6.67 -8.67 -14.62
CA LYS A 186 5.31 -8.26 -14.35
C LYS A 186 4.37 -9.19 -15.11
N VAL A 187 3.55 -9.93 -14.38
CA VAL A 187 2.54 -10.82 -14.93
C VAL A 187 1.17 -10.23 -14.56
N PRO A 188 0.24 -10.12 -15.51
CA PRO A 188 -1.16 -9.87 -15.19
C PRO A 188 -1.67 -11.03 -14.33
N SER A 189 -2.15 -10.75 -13.12
CA SER A 189 -2.90 -11.75 -12.37
C SER A 189 -4.32 -11.81 -12.95
N ASN A 190 -4.88 -13.01 -13.06
CA ASN A 190 -6.25 -13.20 -13.55
C ASN A 190 -7.21 -13.63 -12.44
N ASP A 191 -6.70 -13.78 -11.22
CA ASP A 191 -7.44 -14.28 -10.06
C ASP A 191 -7.45 -13.20 -8.97
N PHE A 192 -8.46 -12.34 -9.02
CA PHE A 192 -8.68 -11.25 -8.08
C PHE A 192 -10.03 -11.43 -7.40
N GLU A 193 -10.04 -11.26 -6.09
CA GLU A 193 -11.27 -11.20 -5.29
C GLU A 193 -11.40 -9.82 -4.66
N VAL A 194 -12.62 -9.27 -4.71
CA VAL A 194 -12.94 -7.99 -4.05
C VAL A 194 -13.39 -8.28 -2.63
N PHE A 195 -12.69 -7.70 -1.66
CA PHE A 195 -12.97 -7.86 -0.23
C PHE A 195 -13.38 -6.53 0.41
N GLN A 196 -14.41 -6.54 1.27
CA GLN A 196 -14.98 -5.36 1.92
C GLN A 196 -15.51 -5.68 3.33
N ASP A 197 -14.85 -5.20 4.38
CA ASP A 197 -15.28 -5.45 5.77
C ASP A 197 -16.33 -4.47 6.30
N CYS A 198 -16.26 -3.20 5.90
CA CYS A 198 -17.03 -2.10 6.50
C CYS A 198 -18.07 -1.52 5.53
N SER A 199 -18.76 -2.39 4.80
CA SER A 199 -19.85 -2.03 3.89
C SER A 199 -21.06 -1.48 4.68
N PRO A 200 -21.78 -0.45 4.18
CA PRO A 200 -21.64 0.19 2.87
C PRO A 200 -20.76 1.45 2.88
N PHE A 201 -19.98 1.70 3.93
CA PHE A 201 -19.24 2.96 4.08
C PHE A 201 -17.90 2.96 3.35
N TYR A 202 -17.20 1.84 3.42
CA TYR A 202 -15.93 1.64 2.73
C TYR A 202 -16.12 0.60 1.64
N THR A 203 -15.81 0.97 0.41
CA THR A 203 -16.04 0.13 -0.76
C THR A 203 -14.78 0.03 -1.59
N ALA A 204 -14.69 -1.07 -2.33
CA ALA A 204 -13.63 -1.36 -3.29
C ALA A 204 -14.25 -1.97 -4.56
N GLN A 205 -13.63 -1.73 -5.70
CA GLN A 205 -14.07 -2.24 -6.99
C GLN A 205 -12.87 -2.53 -7.87
N ASP A 206 -12.83 -3.73 -8.42
CA ASP A 206 -11.88 -4.15 -9.44
C ASP A 206 -12.49 -3.93 -10.83
N TYR A 207 -11.80 -3.16 -11.67
CA TYR A 207 -12.18 -2.90 -13.06
C TYR A 207 -11.45 -3.82 -14.05
N GLY A 208 -10.54 -4.67 -13.57
CA GLY A 208 -9.65 -5.45 -14.43
C GLY A 208 -8.75 -4.54 -15.26
N TYR A 209 -8.33 -5.03 -16.42
CA TYR A 209 -7.62 -4.21 -17.41
C TYR A 209 -8.56 -3.15 -18.01
N TYR A 210 -8.25 -1.88 -17.77
CA TYR A 210 -9.06 -0.74 -18.22
C TYR A 210 -8.59 -0.22 -19.59
N ASP A 211 -7.32 0.22 -19.70
CA ASP A 211 -6.66 0.60 -20.96
C ASP A 211 -5.12 0.60 -20.79
N GLU A 212 -4.36 1.03 -21.80
CA GLU A 212 -2.88 1.06 -21.72
C GLU A 212 -2.33 2.02 -20.67
N THR A 213 -3.05 3.10 -20.37
CA THR A 213 -2.64 4.14 -19.41
C THR A 213 -2.92 3.67 -17.98
N TRP A 214 -4.10 3.13 -17.73
CA TRP A 214 -4.54 2.67 -16.41
C TRP A 214 -4.08 1.24 -16.10
N GLY A 215 -3.88 0.40 -17.11
CA GLY A 215 -3.58 -1.01 -16.93
C GLY A 215 -4.69 -1.69 -16.13
N HIS A 216 -4.31 -2.62 -15.25
CA HIS A 216 -5.24 -3.16 -14.26
C HIS A 216 -5.56 -2.09 -13.21
N LEU A 217 -6.84 -1.74 -13.08
CA LEU A 217 -7.35 -0.66 -12.24
C LEU A 217 -8.20 -1.21 -11.08
N ILE A 218 -7.80 -0.87 -9.86
CA ILE A 218 -8.56 -1.09 -8.63
C ILE A 218 -8.90 0.26 -8.04
N THR A 219 -10.16 0.46 -7.63
CA THR A 219 -10.60 1.65 -6.91
C THR A 219 -11.08 1.26 -5.52
N PHE A 220 -10.91 2.16 -4.55
CA PHE A 220 -11.38 1.98 -3.19
C PHE A 220 -11.65 3.34 -2.56
N GLY A 221 -12.31 3.37 -1.42
CA GLY A 221 -12.47 4.59 -0.64
C GLY A 221 -13.58 4.51 0.39
N GLY A 222 -13.75 5.59 1.12
CA GLY A 222 -14.63 5.69 2.29
C GLY A 222 -15.47 6.95 2.26
N PRO A 223 -16.20 7.25 3.36
CA PRO A 223 -16.94 8.50 3.48
C PRO A 223 -16.01 9.72 3.51
N HIS A 224 -16.58 10.88 3.19
CA HIS A 224 -16.04 12.21 3.48
C HIS A 224 -16.91 12.81 4.57
N GLU A 225 -16.32 13.18 5.71
CA GLU A 225 -17.04 13.79 6.85
C GLU A 225 -16.44 15.14 7.23
#